data_AF-A0A3D2L2C6-F1
#
_entry.id   AF-A0A3D2L2C6-F1
#
_cell.length_a   1.000
_cell.length_b   1.000
_cell.length_c   1.000
_cell.angle_alpha   90.00
_cell.angle_beta   90.00
_cell.angle_gamma   90.00
#
_symmetry.space_group_name_H-M   'P 1'
#
loop_
_entity.id
_entity.type
_entity.pdbx_description
1 polymer ?
#
loop_
_entity_poly.entity_id
_entity_poly.type
_entity_poly.pdbx_seq_one_letter_code
_entity_poly.pdbx_strand_id
1 'polypeptide(L)'
;SGTFDLMSEIAVPIPVLVIARILGVDEDRLPDFRQWSEDVILSLNPVRTPEETARMEQGSHALDAYFTELMEARRKVPGDDLITDMVQLQASGDAPLSDDEIRINLGALLVGGNLTTTDLIGNGVWLFLNHPEQLAALKSNPALAGQAVEEVLRFEAPVSATSRIVEADRTVAGCPMKARQ
;
A
#
# COMPACT_ATOMS: atom_id res chain seq x y z
N SER A 1 9.55 -29.59 12.95
CA SER A 1 9.98 -28.18 12.85
C SER A 1 10.16 -27.87 11.37
N GLY A 2 9.50 -26.85 10.85
CA GLY A 2 9.71 -26.35 9.49
C GLY A 2 10.36 -24.97 9.57
N THR A 3 11.40 -24.76 8.76
CA THR A 3 11.96 -23.42 8.48
C THR A 3 11.20 -22.82 7.31
N PHE A 4 10.93 -21.53 7.38
CA PHE A 4 10.22 -20.80 6.33
C PHE A 4 10.72 -19.35 6.32
N ASP A 5 10.50 -18.63 5.24
CA ASP A 5 10.83 -17.21 5.11
C ASP A 5 9.58 -16.36 5.34
N LEU A 6 9.56 -15.63 6.45
CA LEU A 6 8.45 -14.75 6.82
C LEU A 6 8.12 -13.73 5.72
N MET A 7 9.13 -13.17 5.06
CA MET A 7 8.90 -12.07 4.12
C MET A 7 8.21 -12.58 2.87
N SER A 8 8.78 -13.59 2.23
CA SER A 8 8.25 -14.14 0.98
C SER A 8 6.96 -14.94 1.18
N GLU A 9 6.78 -15.61 2.33
CA GLU A 9 5.62 -16.48 2.55
C GLU A 9 4.45 -15.80 3.27
N ILE A 10 4.68 -14.70 4.01
CA ILE A 10 3.64 -14.04 4.84
C ILE A 10 3.58 -12.52 4.61
N ALA A 11 4.67 -11.80 4.84
CA ALA A 11 4.63 -10.33 4.91
C ALA A 11 4.31 -9.69 3.55
N VAL A 12 4.89 -10.20 2.45
CA VAL A 12 4.63 -9.71 1.09
C VAL A 12 3.25 -10.15 0.56
N PRO A 13 2.81 -11.42 0.71
CA PRO A 13 1.53 -11.85 0.15
C PRO A 13 0.28 -11.24 0.81
N ILE A 14 0.31 -10.99 2.12
CA ILE A 14 -0.89 -10.58 2.87
C ILE A 14 -1.45 -9.23 2.41
N PRO A 15 -0.66 -8.13 2.35
CA PRO A 15 -1.18 -6.82 1.99
C PRO A 15 -1.75 -6.78 0.57
N VAL A 16 -1.09 -7.46 -0.39
CA VAL A 16 -1.58 -7.57 -1.77
C VAL A 16 -2.95 -8.22 -1.82
N LEU A 17 -3.14 -9.33 -1.09
CA LEU A 17 -4.43 -10.05 -1.04
C LEU A 17 -5.54 -9.19 -0.44
N VAL A 18 -5.24 -8.49 0.65
CA VAL A 18 -6.20 -7.62 1.33
C VAL A 18 -6.63 -6.48 0.40
N ILE A 19 -5.68 -5.82 -0.27
CA ILE A 19 -5.97 -4.74 -1.21
C ILE A 19 -6.73 -5.28 -2.43
N ALA A 20 -6.33 -6.41 -2.98
CA ALA A 20 -7.04 -7.04 -4.10
C ALA A 20 -8.52 -7.29 -3.75
N ARG A 21 -8.78 -7.75 -2.52
CA ARG A 21 -10.16 -7.94 -2.02
C ARG A 21 -10.92 -6.63 -1.86
N ILE A 22 -10.29 -5.59 -1.30
CA ILE A 22 -10.89 -4.25 -1.14
C ILE A 22 -11.26 -3.66 -2.52
N LEU A 23 -10.37 -3.82 -3.50
CA LEU A 23 -10.55 -3.30 -4.85
C LEU A 23 -11.53 -4.13 -5.70
N GLY A 24 -11.87 -5.35 -5.28
CA GLY A 24 -12.75 -6.24 -6.04
C GLY A 24 -12.06 -6.90 -7.24
N VAL A 25 -10.75 -7.14 -7.14
CA VAL A 25 -9.98 -7.88 -8.15
C VAL A 25 -10.58 -9.27 -8.33
N ASP A 26 -10.80 -9.67 -9.57
CA ASP A 26 -11.35 -10.97 -9.91
C ASP A 26 -10.37 -12.10 -9.54
N GLU A 27 -10.89 -13.20 -9.00
CA GLU A 27 -10.07 -14.27 -8.42
C GLU A 27 -9.08 -14.90 -9.41
N ASP A 28 -9.47 -15.01 -10.69
CA ASP A 28 -8.66 -15.53 -11.77
C ASP A 28 -7.55 -14.56 -12.21
N ARG A 29 -7.69 -13.27 -11.91
CA ARG A 29 -6.70 -12.22 -12.18
C ARG A 29 -5.76 -11.95 -11.01
N LEU A 30 -5.97 -12.59 -9.87
CA LEU A 30 -5.15 -12.38 -8.68
C LEU A 30 -3.64 -12.65 -8.89
N PRO A 31 -3.20 -13.67 -9.66
CA PRO A 31 -1.78 -13.87 -9.95
C PRO A 31 -1.17 -12.71 -10.75
N ASP A 32 -1.88 -12.22 -11.76
CA ASP A 32 -1.46 -11.07 -12.56
C ASP A 32 -1.37 -9.81 -11.70
N PHE A 33 -2.42 -9.56 -10.91
CA PHE A 33 -2.50 -8.40 -10.02
C PHE A 33 -1.35 -8.36 -9.02
N ARG A 34 -0.97 -9.52 -8.46
CA ARG A 34 0.21 -9.64 -7.59
C ARG A 34 1.48 -9.22 -8.31
N GLN A 35 1.71 -9.75 -9.51
CA GLN A 35 2.89 -9.41 -10.30
C GLN A 35 2.96 -7.90 -10.59
N TRP A 36 1.87 -7.31 -11.09
CA TRP A 36 1.84 -5.88 -11.38
C TRP A 36 2.00 -5.02 -10.13
N SER A 37 1.48 -5.49 -8.99
CA SER A 37 1.67 -4.81 -7.71
C SER A 37 3.12 -4.79 -7.26
N GLU A 38 3.87 -5.88 -7.46
CA GLU A 38 5.30 -5.92 -7.17
C GLU A 38 6.08 -4.98 -8.11
N ASP A 39 5.67 -4.94 -9.37
CA ASP A 39 6.29 -4.08 -10.39
C ASP A 39 6.09 -2.59 -10.08
N VAL A 40 4.88 -2.19 -9.69
CA VAL A 40 4.57 -0.77 -9.41
C VAL A 40 5.19 -0.29 -8.09
N ILE A 41 5.47 -1.18 -7.12
CA ILE A 41 6.19 -0.80 -5.88
C ILE A 41 7.59 -0.25 -6.19
N LEU A 42 8.21 -0.68 -7.31
CA LEU A 42 9.49 -0.12 -7.74
C LEU A 42 9.42 1.40 -7.95
N SER A 43 8.23 1.99 -8.13
CA SER A 43 8.03 3.45 -8.14
C SER A 43 8.62 4.17 -6.92
N LEU A 44 8.69 3.49 -5.78
CA LEU A 44 9.26 4.00 -4.53
C LEU A 44 10.78 3.84 -4.42
N ASN A 45 11.42 3.07 -5.32
CA ASN A 45 12.87 2.89 -5.33
C ASN A 45 13.55 4.08 -6.05
N PRO A 46 14.34 4.92 -5.35
CA PRO A 46 14.98 6.10 -5.94
C PRO A 46 16.22 5.76 -6.77
N VAL A 47 16.73 4.52 -6.70
CA VAL A 47 17.97 4.07 -7.37
C VAL A 47 17.71 2.91 -8.33
N ARG A 48 16.52 2.88 -8.92
CA ARG A 48 16.14 1.89 -9.95
C ARG A 48 17.13 1.85 -11.12
N THR A 49 17.42 0.64 -11.55
CA THR A 49 18.06 0.35 -12.83
C THR A 49 17.11 0.64 -14.01
N PRO A 50 17.64 0.76 -15.24
CA PRO A 50 16.80 0.87 -16.43
C PRO A 50 15.85 -0.31 -16.62
N GLU A 51 16.26 -1.52 -16.24
CA GLU A 51 15.43 -2.73 -16.30
C GLU A 51 14.26 -2.66 -15.30
N GLU A 52 14.54 -2.27 -14.05
CA GLU A 52 13.49 -2.06 -13.04
C GLU A 52 12.52 -0.93 -13.44
N THR A 53 13.02 0.09 -14.12
CA THR A 53 12.18 1.18 -14.65
C THR A 53 11.22 0.64 -15.72
N ALA A 54 11.73 -0.11 -16.69
CA ALA A 54 10.90 -0.72 -17.73
C ALA A 54 9.86 -1.70 -17.14
N ARG A 55 10.26 -2.50 -16.14
CA ARG A 55 9.36 -3.41 -15.43
C ARG A 55 8.25 -2.65 -14.69
N MET A 56 8.59 -1.58 -13.98
CA MET A 56 7.62 -0.72 -13.31
C MET A 56 6.63 -0.10 -14.30
N GLU A 57 7.10 0.38 -15.45
CA GLU A 57 6.24 0.97 -16.49
C GLU A 57 5.27 -0.06 -17.07
N GLN A 58 5.75 -1.28 -17.34
CA GLN A 58 4.93 -2.39 -17.81
C GLN A 58 3.84 -2.77 -16.80
N GLY A 59 4.21 -2.95 -15.53
CA GLY A 59 3.26 -3.25 -14.46
C GLY A 59 2.23 -2.13 -14.27
N SER A 60 2.66 -0.87 -14.33
CA SER A 60 1.77 0.28 -14.26
C SER A 60 0.76 0.30 -15.41
N HIS A 61 1.19 0.06 -16.65
CA HIS A 61 0.28 0.01 -17.79
C HIS A 61 -0.72 -1.16 -17.70
N ALA A 62 -0.28 -2.33 -17.22
CA ALA A 62 -1.15 -3.49 -17.07
C ALA A 62 -2.20 -3.30 -15.97
N LEU A 63 -1.81 -2.74 -14.83
CA LEU A 63 -2.72 -2.34 -13.75
C LEU A 63 -3.75 -1.32 -14.24
N ASP A 64 -3.29 -0.31 -14.97
CA ASP A 64 -4.13 0.75 -15.50
C ASP A 64 -5.19 0.24 -16.49
N ALA A 65 -4.78 -0.65 -17.41
CA ALA A 65 -5.68 -1.33 -18.32
C ALA A 65 -6.70 -2.19 -17.55
N TYR A 66 -6.25 -2.97 -16.56
CA TYR A 66 -7.14 -3.81 -15.77
C TYR A 66 -8.15 -3.01 -14.94
N PHE A 67 -7.73 -1.92 -14.29
CA PHE A 67 -8.64 -1.05 -13.56
C PHE A 67 -9.66 -0.40 -14.48
N THR A 68 -9.26 0.00 -15.70
CA THR A 68 -10.20 0.53 -16.70
C THR A 68 -11.28 -0.49 -17.04
N GLU A 69 -10.90 -1.73 -17.35
CA GLU A 69 -11.83 -2.83 -17.65
C GLU A 69 -12.76 -3.12 -16.46
N LEU A 70 -12.20 -3.19 -15.25
CA LEU A 70 -12.94 -3.49 -14.03
C LEU A 70 -13.92 -2.38 -13.68
N MET A 71 -13.54 -1.11 -13.84
CA MET A 71 -14.44 0.04 -13.67
C MET A 71 -15.62 -0.03 -14.65
N GLU A 72 -15.37 -0.32 -15.93
CA GLU A 72 -16.44 -0.49 -16.93
C GLU A 72 -17.38 -1.66 -16.59
N ALA A 73 -16.83 -2.76 -16.08
CA ALA A 73 -17.62 -3.88 -15.62
C ALA A 73 -18.51 -3.49 -14.43
N ARG A 74 -17.96 -2.81 -13.42
CA ARG A 74 -18.69 -2.38 -12.21
C ARG A 74 -19.75 -1.32 -12.47
N ARG A 75 -19.58 -0.48 -13.50
CA ARG A 75 -20.65 0.42 -13.98
C ARG A 75 -21.88 -0.33 -14.48
N LYS A 76 -21.68 -1.51 -15.09
CA LYS A 76 -22.77 -2.33 -15.65
C LYS A 76 -23.35 -3.27 -14.61
N VAL A 77 -22.48 -3.89 -13.80
CA VAL A 77 -22.81 -4.87 -12.77
C VAL A 77 -22.05 -4.51 -11.49
N PRO A 78 -22.66 -3.73 -10.59
CA PRO A 78 -22.08 -3.36 -9.31
C PRO A 78 -21.68 -4.58 -8.46
N GLY A 79 -20.54 -4.47 -7.77
CA GLY A 79 -20.06 -5.43 -6.78
C GLY A 79 -20.14 -4.88 -5.35
N ASP A 80 -19.48 -5.56 -4.41
CA ASP A 80 -19.26 -5.11 -3.02
C ASP A 80 -17.76 -4.84 -2.87
N ASP A 81 -17.30 -3.74 -3.49
CA ASP A 81 -15.90 -3.36 -3.60
C ASP A 81 -15.72 -1.85 -3.80
N LEU A 82 -14.52 -1.35 -3.50
CA LEU A 82 -14.21 0.08 -3.58
C LEU A 82 -14.36 0.64 -5.00
N ILE A 83 -14.07 -0.15 -6.04
CA ILE A 83 -14.21 0.30 -7.41
C ILE A 83 -15.67 0.61 -7.73
N THR A 84 -16.60 -0.24 -7.27
CA THR A 84 -18.04 -0.01 -7.37
C THR A 84 -18.43 1.30 -6.69
N ASP A 85 -17.99 1.52 -5.46
CA ASP A 85 -18.28 2.75 -4.71
C ASP A 85 -17.80 3.99 -5.49
N MET A 86 -16.59 3.96 -6.03
CA MET A 86 -15.98 5.08 -6.74
C MET A 86 -16.70 5.40 -8.06
N VAL A 87 -17.06 4.40 -8.86
CA VAL A 87 -17.77 4.63 -10.14
C VAL A 87 -19.23 5.04 -9.93
N GLN A 88 -19.87 4.59 -8.84
CA GLN A 88 -21.22 5.03 -8.49
C GLN A 88 -21.22 6.49 -8.00
N LEU A 89 -20.25 6.88 -7.18
CA LEU A 89 -20.10 8.26 -6.71
C LEU A 89 -19.80 9.23 -7.87
N GLN A 90 -19.00 8.79 -8.85
CA GLN A 90 -18.79 9.52 -10.09
C GLN A 90 -20.10 9.70 -10.86
N ALA A 91 -20.90 8.64 -11.00
CA ALA A 91 -22.14 8.66 -11.76
C ALA A 91 -23.27 9.47 -11.10
N SER A 92 -23.32 9.54 -9.77
CA SER A 92 -24.31 10.35 -9.05
C SER A 92 -24.06 11.86 -9.20
N GLY A 93 -22.82 12.25 -9.56
CA GLY A 93 -22.39 13.64 -9.63
C GLY A 93 -22.08 14.25 -8.26
N ASP A 94 -22.11 13.45 -7.18
CA ASP A 94 -21.75 13.90 -5.84
C ASP A 94 -20.25 14.20 -5.71
N ALA A 95 -19.42 13.53 -6.52
CA ALA A 95 -18.01 13.85 -6.68
C ALA A 95 -17.65 13.98 -8.17
N PRO A 96 -17.06 15.12 -8.59
CA PRO A 96 -16.63 15.31 -9.97
C PRO A 96 -15.28 14.61 -10.23
N LEU A 97 -15.26 13.29 -10.15
CA LEU A 97 -14.08 12.47 -10.42
C LEU A 97 -14.02 12.06 -11.89
N SER A 98 -12.86 12.23 -12.52
CA SER A 98 -12.54 11.62 -13.80
C SER A 98 -12.10 10.17 -13.66
N ASP A 99 -12.16 9.41 -14.75
CA ASP A 99 -11.67 8.02 -14.78
C ASP A 99 -10.18 7.94 -14.44
N ASP A 100 -9.40 8.95 -14.86
CA ASP A 100 -7.98 9.09 -14.53
C ASP A 100 -7.78 9.26 -13.02
N GLU A 101 -8.55 10.14 -12.38
CA GLU A 101 -8.47 10.36 -10.94
C GLU A 101 -8.85 9.11 -10.14
N ILE A 102 -9.87 8.35 -10.59
CA ILE A 102 -10.22 7.08 -9.95
C ILE A 102 -9.02 6.13 -10.05
N ARG A 103 -8.50 5.87 -11.25
CA ARG A 103 -7.35 4.95 -11.45
C ARG A 103 -6.13 5.36 -10.63
N ILE A 104 -5.81 6.65 -10.58
CA ILE A 104 -4.71 7.19 -9.76
C ILE A 104 -4.95 6.88 -8.28
N ASN A 105 -6.17 7.06 -7.77
CA ASN A 105 -6.49 6.75 -6.36
C ASN A 105 -6.40 5.24 -6.07
N LEU A 106 -6.87 4.39 -6.99
CA LEU A 106 -6.76 2.93 -6.84
C LEU A 106 -5.28 2.49 -6.81
N GLY A 107 -4.46 3.05 -7.72
CA GLY A 107 -3.01 2.83 -7.74
C GLY A 107 -2.32 3.34 -6.47
N ALA A 108 -2.71 4.51 -5.96
CA ALA A 108 -2.18 5.06 -4.72
C ALA A 108 -2.51 4.17 -3.50
N LEU A 109 -3.73 3.62 -3.43
CA LEU A 109 -4.11 2.67 -2.38
C LEU A 109 -3.26 1.40 -2.45
N LEU A 110 -3.03 0.89 -3.67
CA LEU A 110 -2.19 -0.28 -3.89
C LEU A 110 -0.75 -0.05 -3.43
N VAL A 111 -0.10 1.00 -3.91
CA VAL A 111 1.30 1.30 -3.54
C VAL A 111 1.41 1.63 -2.06
N GLY A 112 0.52 2.48 -1.55
CA GLY A 112 0.56 2.97 -0.16
C GLY A 112 0.26 1.88 0.87
N GLY A 113 -0.67 0.97 0.58
CA GLY A 113 -1.07 -0.08 1.50
C GLY A 113 -0.20 -1.34 1.46
N ASN A 114 0.56 -1.55 0.38
CA ASN A 114 1.26 -2.81 0.18
C ASN A 114 2.64 -2.85 0.87
N LEU A 115 3.56 -1.98 0.46
CA LEU A 115 4.93 -1.99 1.01
C LEU A 115 4.95 -1.66 2.51
N THR A 116 4.20 -0.65 2.92
CA THR A 116 4.20 -0.19 4.33
C THR A 116 3.70 -1.26 5.30
N THR A 117 2.66 -2.01 4.91
CA THR A 117 2.12 -3.10 5.73
C THR A 117 3.04 -4.32 5.71
N THR A 118 3.69 -4.61 4.58
CA THR A 118 4.74 -5.63 4.46
C THR A 118 5.86 -5.36 5.48
N ASP A 119 6.37 -4.13 5.47
CA ASP A 119 7.44 -3.69 6.37
C ASP A 119 6.97 -3.72 7.83
N LEU A 120 5.73 -3.31 8.12
CA LEU A 120 5.18 -3.36 9.47
C LEU A 120 5.15 -4.79 10.05
N ILE A 121 4.72 -5.77 9.23
CA ILE A 121 4.70 -7.18 9.62
C ILE A 121 6.12 -7.68 9.89
N GLY A 122 7.05 -7.40 8.97
CA GLY A 122 8.46 -7.77 9.10
C GLY A 122 9.10 -7.17 10.35
N ASN A 123 8.97 -5.86 10.53
CA ASN A 123 9.48 -5.11 11.68
C ASN A 123 8.89 -5.64 12.99
N GLY A 124 7.57 -5.88 13.03
CA GLY A 124 6.91 -6.39 14.22
C GLY A 124 7.43 -7.76 14.65
N VAL A 125 7.54 -8.71 13.71
CA VAL A 125 8.09 -10.04 14.04
C VAL A 125 9.55 -9.93 14.45
N TRP A 126 10.35 -9.13 13.74
CA TRP A 126 11.74 -8.89 14.10
C TRP A 126 11.87 -8.32 15.53
N LEU A 127 11.04 -7.33 15.90
CA LEU A 127 11.03 -6.77 17.25
C LEU A 127 10.67 -7.81 18.31
N PHE A 128 9.65 -8.64 18.09
CA PHE A 128 9.28 -9.69 19.04
C PHE A 128 10.33 -10.79 19.19
N LEU A 129 11.09 -11.08 18.13
CA LEU A 129 12.21 -12.03 18.21
C LEU A 129 13.39 -11.46 18.99
N ASN A 130 13.59 -10.14 18.97
CA ASN A 130 14.66 -9.45 19.71
C ASN A 130 14.24 -9.02 21.13
N HIS A 131 12.94 -9.02 21.44
CA HIS A 131 12.38 -8.69 22.76
C HIS A 131 11.47 -9.83 23.26
N PRO A 132 12.05 -11.00 23.62
CA PRO A 132 11.29 -12.22 23.93
C PRO A 132 10.34 -12.07 25.12
N GLU A 133 10.61 -11.15 26.05
CA GLU A 133 9.71 -10.81 27.14
C GLU A 133 8.41 -10.16 26.67
N GLN A 134 8.47 -9.30 25.64
CA GLN A 134 7.28 -8.70 25.03
C GLN A 134 6.47 -9.73 24.24
N LEU A 135 7.17 -10.63 23.53
CA LEU A 135 6.52 -11.75 22.86
C LEU A 135 5.83 -12.68 23.87
N ALA A 136 6.46 -12.96 25.01
CA ALA A 136 5.86 -13.76 26.08
C ALA A 136 4.62 -13.06 26.68
N ALA A 137 4.70 -11.75 26.92
CA ALA A 137 3.57 -10.96 27.40
C ALA A 137 2.38 -11.01 26.42
N LEU A 138 2.61 -10.77 25.12
CA LEU A 138 1.57 -10.85 24.09
C LEU A 138 0.96 -12.25 23.98
N LYS A 139 1.79 -13.32 24.04
CA LYS A 139 1.30 -14.70 24.04
C LYS A 139 0.46 -15.02 25.28
N SER A 140 0.82 -14.47 26.44
CA SER A 140 0.06 -14.67 27.68
C SER A 140 -1.24 -13.89 27.72
N ASN A 141 -1.33 -12.78 26.97
CA ASN A 141 -2.49 -11.92 26.91
C ASN A 141 -2.71 -11.35 25.48
N PRO A 142 -3.42 -12.08 24.60
CA PRO A 142 -3.70 -11.64 23.23
C PRO A 142 -4.48 -10.32 23.11
N ALA A 143 -5.13 -9.86 24.18
CA ALA A 143 -5.79 -8.55 24.18
C ALA A 143 -4.81 -7.38 24.01
N LEU A 144 -3.50 -7.62 24.19
CA LEU A 144 -2.46 -6.64 23.93
C LEU A 144 -2.16 -6.43 22.44
N ALA A 145 -2.70 -7.25 21.53
CA ALA A 145 -2.34 -7.21 20.10
C ALA A 145 -2.45 -5.82 19.47
N GLY A 146 -3.54 -5.08 19.75
CA GLY A 146 -3.70 -3.71 19.26
C GLY A 146 -2.61 -2.77 19.76
N GLN A 147 -2.32 -2.77 21.06
CA GLN A 147 -1.25 -1.96 21.65
C GLN A 147 0.14 -2.36 21.14
N ALA A 148 0.33 -3.65 20.88
CA ALA A 148 1.59 -4.14 20.37
C ALA A 148 1.83 -3.67 18.92
N VAL A 149 0.80 -3.62 18.08
CA VAL A 149 0.89 -3.00 16.74
C VAL A 149 1.23 -1.51 16.84
N GLU A 150 0.57 -0.77 17.73
CA GLU A 150 0.89 0.66 17.95
C GLU A 150 2.35 0.85 18.40
N GLU A 151 2.86 -0.04 19.25
CA GLU A 151 4.25 0.04 19.72
C GLU A 151 5.25 -0.30 18.62
N VAL A 152 4.94 -1.25 17.73
CA VAL A 152 5.75 -1.50 16.53
C VAL A 152 5.76 -0.28 15.62
N LEU A 153 4.59 0.32 15.35
CA LEU A 153 4.46 1.55 14.55
C LEU A 153 5.28 2.70 15.14
N ARG A 154 5.35 2.82 16.46
CA ARG A 154 6.13 3.84 17.16
C ARG A 154 7.64 3.55 17.15
N PHE A 155 8.03 2.28 17.32
CA PHE A 155 9.42 1.88 17.54
C PHE A 155 10.17 1.64 16.22
N GLU A 156 9.57 0.92 15.26
CA GLU A 156 10.10 0.68 13.91
C GLU A 156 9.04 1.01 12.85
N ALA A 157 8.86 2.30 12.61
CA ALA A 157 7.89 2.81 11.64
C ALA A 157 8.27 2.40 10.20
N PRO A 158 7.33 1.87 9.39
CA PRO A 158 7.56 1.59 7.97
C PRO A 158 7.94 2.84 7.15
N VAL A 159 7.42 4.01 7.53
CA VAL A 159 7.67 5.29 6.86
C VAL A 159 8.24 6.27 7.88
N SER A 160 9.54 6.52 7.82
CA SER A 160 10.22 7.42 8.78
C SER A 160 10.12 8.90 8.41
N ALA A 161 9.77 9.23 7.16
CA ALA A 161 9.66 10.61 6.71
C ALA A 161 8.73 10.76 5.51
N THR A 162 8.10 11.94 5.41
CA THR A 162 7.42 12.41 4.18
C THR A 162 7.84 13.85 3.90
N SER A 163 7.92 14.23 2.63
CA SER A 163 8.36 15.56 2.23
C SER A 163 7.21 16.57 2.20
N ARG A 164 7.53 17.85 2.27
CA ARG A 164 6.63 18.98 2.01
C ARG A 164 7.37 19.99 1.15
N ILE A 165 6.63 20.73 0.31
CA ILE A 165 7.16 21.85 -0.46
C ILE A 165 6.77 23.14 0.25
N VAL A 166 7.74 24.00 0.54
CA VAL A 166 7.49 25.27 1.24
C VAL A 166 6.88 26.28 0.27
N GLU A 167 5.66 26.76 0.51
CA GLU A 167 4.99 27.66 -0.44
C GLU A 167 5.61 29.07 -0.51
N ALA A 168 6.13 29.56 0.62
CA ALA A 168 6.74 30.88 0.76
C ALA A 168 7.79 30.87 1.86
N ASP A 169 8.78 31.77 1.79
CA ASP A 169 9.82 31.96 2.80
C ASP A 169 9.22 32.01 4.21
N ARG A 170 9.72 31.17 5.12
CA ARG A 170 9.26 31.10 6.51
C ARG A 170 10.28 30.48 7.44
N THR A 171 10.09 30.69 8.74
CA THR A 171 10.84 30.00 9.78
C THR A 171 10.05 28.80 10.30
N VAL A 172 10.66 27.62 10.31
CA VAL A 172 10.08 26.40 10.89
C VAL A 172 10.99 25.96 12.04
N ALA A 173 10.46 25.92 13.27
CA ALA A 173 11.21 25.56 14.48
C ALA A 173 12.55 26.34 14.64
N GLY A 174 12.59 27.61 14.22
CA GLY A 174 13.79 28.44 14.26
C GLY A 174 14.70 28.37 13.02
N CYS A 175 14.45 27.44 12.09
CA CYS A 175 15.22 27.30 10.86
C CYS A 175 14.59 28.10 9.70
N PRO A 176 15.33 29.00 9.02
CA PRO A 176 14.82 29.69 7.84
C PRO A 176 14.73 28.74 6.65
N MET A 177 13.55 28.67 6.02
CA MET A 177 13.24 27.87 4.83
C MET A 177 12.85 28.79 3.67
N LYS A 178 13.19 28.40 2.44
CA LYS A 178 12.90 29.18 1.23
C LYS A 178 11.66 28.67 0.50
N ALA A 179 10.98 29.58 -0.21
CA ALA A 179 9.92 29.20 -1.13
C ALA A 179 10.42 28.15 -2.13
N ARG A 180 9.62 27.10 -2.33
CA ARG A 180 9.86 25.91 -3.17
C ARG A 180 11.01 25.00 -2.75
N GLN A 181 11.53 25.17 -1.52
CA GLN A 181 12.39 24.18 -0.86
C GLN A 181 11.59 22.92 -0.49
#